data_AF-A0A8T4LQ97-F1
#
_entry.id   AF-A0A8T4LQ97-F1
#
_cell.length_a   1.000
_cell.length_b   1.000
_cell.length_c   1.000
_cell.angle_alpha   90.00
_cell.angle_beta   90.00
_cell.angle_gamma   90.00
#
_symmetry.space_group_name_H-M   'P 1'
#
loop_
_entity.id
_entity.type
_entity.pdbx_description
1 polymer ?
#
loop_
_entity_poly.entity_id
_entity_poly.type
_entity_poly.pdbx_seq_one_letter_code
_entity_poly.pdbx_strand_id
1 'polypeptide(L)' 'MDEGKIMDEEKTNCPHCGKLIEPMESETAAGTLLLCPECYKLIGRRD' A
#
# COMPACT_ATOMS: atom_id res chain seq x y z
N MET A 1 -4.65 -10.65 27.94
CA MET A 1 -3.36 -10.11 27.48
C MET A 1 -3.48 -10.09 25.97
N ASP A 2 -3.64 -8.89 25.46
CA ASP A 2 -3.97 -8.52 24.09
C ASP A 2 -2.93 -9.09 23.10
N GLU A 3 -3.30 -10.12 22.36
CA GLU A 3 -2.58 -10.50 21.14
C GLU A 3 -3.06 -9.59 20.00
N GLY A 4 -2.65 -8.33 20.09
CA GLY A 4 -2.68 -7.40 18.96
C GLY A 4 -1.68 -7.91 17.92
N LYS A 5 -2.12 -8.78 17.01
CA LYS A 5 -1.44 -9.03 15.74
C LYS A 5 -1.39 -7.69 15.01
N ILE A 6 -0.29 -6.97 15.17
CA ILE A 6 0.13 -5.93 14.25
C ILE A 6 0.37 -6.70 12.95
N MET A 7 -0.65 -6.76 12.09
CA MET A 7 -0.45 -7.08 10.69
C MET A 7 0.53 -6.02 10.22
N ASP A 8 1.76 -6.41 9.90
CA ASP A 8 2.71 -5.54 9.22
C ASP A 8 2.08 -5.15 7.88
N GLU A 9 1.27 -4.08 7.89
CA GLU A 9 0.95 -3.31 6.70
C GLU A 9 2.30 -2.86 6.14
N GLU A 10 2.81 -3.61 5.15
CA GLU A 10 4.16 -3.47 4.61
C GLU A 10 4.36 -2.03 4.12
N LYS A 11 4.91 -1.19 5.01
CA LYS A 11 5.28 0.18 4.70
C LYS A 11 6.32 0.14 3.59
N THR A 12 6.04 0.89 2.52
CA THR A 12 6.90 0.94 1.35
C THR A 12 7.23 2.39 1.01
N ASN A 13 8.43 2.62 0.47
CA ASN A 13 8.78 3.93 -0.04
C ASN A 13 8.07 4.16 -1.37
N CYS A 14 7.27 5.22 -1.45
CA CYS A 14 6.67 5.63 -2.70
C CYS A 14 7.77 6.09 -3.67
N PRO A 15 7.92 5.47 -4.86
CA PRO A 15 8.94 5.86 -5.84
C PRO A 15 8.67 7.23 -6.48
N HIS A 16 7.47 7.79 -6.30
CA HIS A 16 7.09 9.08 -6.90
C HIS A 16 7.32 10.28 -5.98
N CYS A 17 7.02 10.13 -4.68
CA CYS A 17 7.16 11.22 -3.71
C CYS A 17 8.25 10.99 -2.67
N GLY A 18 8.86 9.80 -2.64
CA GLY A 18 9.95 9.41 -1.72
C GLY A 18 9.50 9.10 -0.29
N LYS A 19 8.24 9.38 0.07
CA LYS A 19 7.72 9.14 1.42
C LYS A 19 7.57 7.64 1.71
N LEU A 20 7.84 7.25 2.95
CA LEU A 20 7.46 5.94 3.48
C LEU A 20 5.97 5.97 3.78
N ILE A 21 5.19 5.11 3.11
CA ILE A 21 3.73 5.10 3.16
C ILE A 21 3.19 3.69 3.38
N GLU A 22 1.96 3.61 3.86
CA GLU A 22 1.12 2.41 3.79
C GLU A 22 0.32 2.50 2.49
N PRO A 23 0.51 1.57 1.53
CA PRO A 23 -0.21 1.59 0.27
C PRO A 23 -1.72 1.49 0.48
N MET A 24 -2.48 2.27 -0.27
CA MET A 24 -3.91 2.03 -0.43
C MET A 24 -4.12 0.91 -1.44
N GLU A 25 -4.91 -0.09 -1.08
CA GLU A 25 -5.30 -1.16 -2.00
C GLU A 25 -6.59 -0.78 -2.73
N SER A 26 -6.63 -1.05 -4.04
CA SER A 26 -7.81 -0.87 -4.87
C SER A 26 -8.01 -2.10 -5.74
N GLU A 27 -9.08 -2.84 -5.45
CA GLU A 27 -9.43 -4.03 -6.22
C GLU A 27 -10.02 -3.66 -7.57
N THR A 28 -9.50 -4.28 -8.63
CA THR A 28 -9.99 -4.12 -10.00
C THR A 28 -10.21 -5.49 -10.63
N ALA A 29 -10.90 -5.53 -11.78
CA ALA A 29 -11.07 -6.76 -12.54
C ALA A 29 -9.74 -7.41 -13.00
N ALA A 30 -8.63 -6.66 -12.95
CA ALA A 30 -7.29 -7.10 -13.34
C ALA A 30 -6.35 -7.37 -12.13
N GLY A 31 -6.90 -7.42 -10.91
CA GLY A 31 -6.13 -7.61 -9.68
C GLY A 31 -6.11 -6.38 -8.76
N THR A 32 -5.31 -6.45 -7.70
CA THR A 32 -5.20 -5.41 -6.67
C THR A 32 -4.15 -4.38 -7.05
N LEU A 33 -4.55 -3.12 -7.13
CA LEU A 33 -3.65 -1.99 -7.35
C LEU A 33 -3.19 -1.42 -6.02
N LEU A 34 -1.90 -1.09 -5.93
CA LEU A 34 -1.32 -0.41 -4.78
C LEU A 34 -1.09 1.06 -5.15
N LEU A 35 -1.75 1.96 -4.44
CA LEU A 35 -1.71 3.42 -4.64
C LEU A 35 -1.03 4.10 -3.45
N CYS A 36 -0.26 5.16 -3.71
CA CYS A 36 0.27 6.00 -2.64
C CYS A 36 -0.82 6.95 -2.11
N PRO A 37 -1.13 6.99 -0.80
CA PRO A 37 -2.16 7.88 -0.24
C PRO A 37 -1.81 9.37 -0.36
N GLU A 38 -0.52 9.69 -0.47
CA GLU A 38 -0.04 11.08 -0.47
C GLU A 38 -0.11 11.73 -1.85
N CYS A 39 0.13 10.96 -2.91
CA CYS A 39 0.19 11.48 -4.27
C CYS A 39 -0.77 10.78 -5.24
N TYR A 40 -1.52 9.79 -4.76
CA TYR A 40 -2.52 9.00 -5.49
C TYR A 40 -1.98 8.33 -6.77
N LYS A 41 -0.66 8.16 -6.87
CA LYS A 41 -0.01 7.46 -7.97
C LYS A 41 0.06 5.97 -7.69
N LEU A 42 -0.05 5.19 -8.77
CA LEU A 42 0.19 3.75 -8.76
C LEU A 42 1.65 3.46 -8.43
N ILE A 43 1.86 2.61 -7.43
CA ILE A 43 3.19 2.19 -6.95
C ILE A 43 3.44 0.69 -7.08
N GLY A 44 2.39 -0.10 -7.28
CA GLY A 44 2.52 -1.55 -7.45
C GLY A 44 1.20 -2.22 -7.84
N ARG A 45 1.27 -3.53 -8.09
CA ARG A 45 0.12 -4.41 -8.31
C ARG A 45 0.35 -5.75 -7.61
N ARG A 46 -0.70 -6.36 -7.11
CA ARG A 46 -0.75 -7.72 -6.54
C ARG A 46 -1.77 -8.52 -7.36
N ASP A 47 -1.38 -9.69 -7.82
CA ASP A 47 -2.24 -10.68 -8.51
C ASP A 47 -2.52 -11.84 -7.55
#